data_AF-A0A7L3HND0-F1
#
_entry.id   AF-A0A7L3HND0-F1
#
_cell.length_a   1.000
_cell.length_b   1.000
_cell.length_c   1.000
_cell.angle_alpha   90.00
_cell.angle_beta   90.00
_cell.angle_gamma   90.00
#
_symmetry.space_group_name_H-M   'P 1'
#
loop_
_entity.id
_entity.type
_entity.pdbx_description
1 polymer ?
#
loop_
_entity_poly.entity_id
_entity_poly.type
_entity_poly.pdbx_seq_one_letter_code
_entity_poly.pdbx_strand_id
1 'polypeptide(L)'
;RDLLVKVQLGEDAGGCAVAAQVRLPPGVYVDPYELATLQQHNLTKAVLFPDVIDVEAPEYLSRDVLLLLFLEPEARCSRCFRAAVPVHARYHRPAEGTGEALVVLESPEVLLCCCHSEI
;
A
#
# COMPACT_ATOMS: atom_id res chain seq x y z
N ARG A 1 -9.75 -7.42 -1.77
CA ARG A 1 -8.53 -8.25 -2.01
C ARG A 1 -7.38 -7.51 -1.37
N ASP A 2 -6.29 -8.16 -0.95
CA ASP A 2 -5.24 -7.45 -0.20
C ASP A 2 -4.02 -7.20 -1.08
N LEU A 3 -3.45 -6.00 -0.98
CA LEU A 3 -2.11 -5.70 -1.44
C LEU A 3 -1.13 -6.11 -0.33
N LEU A 4 -0.41 -7.21 -0.54
CA LEU A 4 0.61 -7.71 0.37
C LEU A 4 1.99 -7.28 -0.12
N VAL A 5 2.67 -6.46 0.67
CA VAL A 5 4.06 -6.09 0.41
C VAL A 5 4.96 -6.89 1.33
N LYS A 6 6.01 -7.50 0.76
CA LYS A 6 7.07 -8.20 1.49
C LYS A 6 8.41 -7.67 1.03
N VAL A 7 9.27 -7.35 1.99
CA VAL A 7 10.61 -6.84 1.75
C VAL A 7 11.60 -7.67 2.57
N GLN A 8 12.70 -8.06 1.96
CA GLN A 8 13.83 -8.67 2.67
C GLN A 8 15.04 -7.76 2.52
N LEU A 9 15.61 -7.35 3.65
CA LEU A 9 16.75 -6.44 3.69
C LEU A 9 18.08 -7.18 3.87
N GLY A 10 19.18 -6.49 3.50
CA GLY A 10 20.56 -6.94 3.72
C GLY A 10 21.00 -6.93 5.18
N GLU A 11 22.28 -7.17 5.44
CA GLU A 11 22.84 -7.40 6.79
C GLU A 11 22.81 -6.15 7.70
N ASP A 12 22.66 -4.94 7.16
CA ASP A 12 22.79 -3.67 7.91
C ASP A 12 21.46 -2.99 8.31
N ALA A 13 20.30 -3.63 8.08
CA ALA A 13 19.00 -2.99 8.32
C ALA A 13 18.36 -3.29 9.69
N GLY A 14 19.07 -3.99 10.58
CA GLY A 14 18.57 -4.31 11.91
C GLY A 14 18.35 -3.04 12.73
N GLY A 15 17.09 -2.70 13.01
CA GLY A 15 16.71 -1.53 13.82
C GLY A 15 16.19 -0.32 13.04
N CYS A 16 16.10 -0.39 11.71
CA CYS A 16 15.47 0.65 10.90
C CYS A 16 13.95 0.48 10.84
N ALA A 17 13.20 1.58 10.81
CA ALA A 17 11.81 1.55 10.39
C ALA A 17 11.74 1.39 8.86
N VAL A 18 10.87 0.51 8.38
CA VAL A 18 10.75 0.19 6.95
C VAL A 18 9.35 0.58 6.48
N ALA A 19 9.27 1.26 5.35
CA ALA A 19 8.01 1.56 4.68
C ALA A 19 8.10 1.23 3.19
N ALA A 20 6.95 0.98 2.59
CA ALA A 20 6.77 0.80 1.15
C ALA A 20 5.90 1.95 0.64
N GLN A 21 6.44 2.72 -0.30
CA GLN A 21 5.70 3.71 -1.06
C GLN A 21 5.17 3.04 -2.33
N VAL A 22 3.85 2.98 -2.47
CA VAL A 22 3.15 2.34 -3.57
C VAL A 22 2.35 3.40 -4.32
N ARG A 23 2.52 3.47 -5.64
CA ARG A 23 1.63 4.24 -6.51
C ARG A 23 0.46 3.35 -6.93
N LEU A 24 -0.72 3.66 -6.45
CA LEU A 24 -1.95 2.99 -6.86
C LEU A 24 -2.50 3.70 -8.11
N PRO A 25 -2.63 2.99 -9.24
CA PRO A 25 -3.18 3.56 -10.46
C PRO A 25 -4.70 3.80 -10.31
N PRO A 26 -5.33 4.60 -11.18
CA PRO A 26 -6.73 5.00 -11.03
C PRO A 26 -7.72 3.83 -10.97
N GLY A 27 -7.37 2.65 -11.50
CA GLY A 27 -8.21 1.46 -11.48
C GLY A 27 -8.36 0.77 -10.11
N VAL A 28 -7.55 1.14 -9.11
CA VAL A 28 -7.55 0.52 -7.78
C VAL A 28 -7.41 1.59 -6.69
N TYR A 29 -8.05 1.37 -5.55
CA TYR A 29 -7.94 2.25 -4.39
C TYR A 29 -7.97 1.47 -3.06
N VAL A 30 -7.54 2.13 -1.99
CA VAL A 30 -7.76 1.69 -0.61
C VAL A 30 -8.95 2.49 -0.07
N ASP A 31 -9.94 1.80 0.50
CA ASP A 31 -11.08 2.47 1.13
C ASP A 31 -10.61 3.15 2.43
N PRO A 32 -10.75 4.48 2.57
CA PRO A 32 -10.26 5.21 3.73
C PRO A 32 -11.01 4.84 5.03
N TYR A 33 -12.27 4.43 4.95
CA TYR A 33 -13.08 4.03 6.12
C TYR A 33 -12.68 2.63 6.62
N GLU A 34 -12.43 1.71 5.69
CA GLU A 34 -11.89 0.39 6.02
C GLU A 34 -10.48 0.53 6.61
N LEU A 35 -9.63 1.35 5.99
CA LEU A 35 -8.29 1.61 6.48
C LEU A 35 -8.30 2.20 7.90
N ALA A 36 -9.16 3.19 8.17
CA ALA A 36 -9.30 3.77 9.51
C ALA A 36 -9.65 2.71 10.57
N THR A 37 -10.55 1.78 10.24
CA THR A 37 -10.93 0.66 11.11
C THR A 37 -9.73 -0.26 11.40
N LEU A 38 -8.96 -0.63 10.36
CA LEU A 38 -7.77 -1.46 10.53
C LEU A 38 -6.70 -0.78 11.39
N GLN A 39 -6.52 0.53 11.23
CA GLN A 39 -5.58 1.32 12.03
C GLN A 39 -6.02 1.42 13.49
N GLN A 40 -7.31 1.57 13.77
CA GLN A 40 -7.86 1.55 15.14
C GLN A 40 -7.58 0.24 15.88
N HIS A 41 -7.53 -0.88 15.15
CA HIS A 41 -7.22 -2.20 15.68
C HIS A 41 -5.73 -2.58 15.59
N ASN A 42 -4.84 -1.65 15.21
CA ASN A 42 -3.40 -1.89 15.00
C ASN A 42 -3.08 -3.04 14.03
N LEU A 43 -3.96 -3.29 13.05
CA LEU A 43 -3.78 -4.38 12.07
C LEU A 43 -2.91 -3.95 10.89
N THR A 44 -2.91 -2.66 10.56
CA THR A 44 -2.07 -2.07 9.52
C THR A 44 -1.75 -0.61 9.86
N LYS A 45 -0.68 -0.07 9.29
CA LYS A 45 -0.28 1.34 9.42
C LYS A 45 0.01 1.88 8.04
N ALA A 46 -0.81 2.81 7.58
CA ALA A 46 -0.67 3.40 6.26
C ALA A 46 -1.13 4.86 6.23
N VAL A 47 -0.67 5.59 5.21
CA VAL A 47 -1.11 6.95 4.90
C VAL A 47 -1.38 7.04 3.39
N LEU A 48 -2.47 7.72 3.01
CA LEU A 48 -2.87 7.95 1.63
C LEU A 48 -2.64 9.41 1.23
N PHE A 49 -2.19 9.63 0.00
CA PHE A 49 -2.07 10.96 -0.60
C PHE A 49 -2.67 10.95 -2.02
N PRO A 50 -3.78 11.68 -2.28
CA PRO A 50 -4.56 12.43 -1.30
C PRO A 50 -5.21 11.51 -0.24
N ASP A 51 -5.53 12.08 0.92
CA ASP A 51 -6.19 11.40 2.04
C ASP A 51 -7.71 11.26 1.84
N VAL A 52 -8.29 12.06 0.94
CA VAL A 52 -9.69 11.96 0.53
C VAL A 52 -9.80 11.19 -0.79
N ILE A 53 -10.49 10.05 -0.73
CA ILE A 53 -10.78 9.19 -1.88
C ILE A 53 -12.29 9.18 -2.14
N ASP A 54 -12.70 9.58 -3.34
CA ASP A 54 -14.05 9.34 -3.83
C ASP A 54 -14.18 7.86 -4.15
N VAL A 55 -14.91 7.11 -3.33
CA VAL A 55 -15.09 5.65 -3.50
C VAL A 55 -16.06 5.29 -4.63
N GLU A 56 -16.85 6.26 -5.11
CA GLU A 56 -17.88 6.09 -6.14
C GLU A 56 -17.38 6.51 -7.54
N ALA A 57 -16.25 7.22 -7.62
CA ALA A 57 -15.66 7.62 -8.89
C ALA A 57 -15.22 6.42 -9.76
N PRO A 58 -15.37 6.50 -11.10
CA PRO A 58 -14.80 5.54 -12.05
C PRO A 58 -13.28 5.63 -12.09
N GLU A 59 -12.64 4.60 -12.64
CA GLU A 59 -11.23 4.64 -13.03
C GLU A 59 -10.89 5.86 -13.91
N TYR A 60 -11.66 6.10 -14.99
CA TYR A 60 -11.38 7.16 -15.97
C TYR A 60 -11.62 8.60 -15.47
N LEU A 61 -12.11 8.79 -14.25
CA LEU A 61 -12.19 10.10 -13.57
C LEU A 61 -11.33 10.15 -12.30
N SER A 62 -10.72 9.03 -11.92
CA SER A 62 -9.85 8.94 -10.76
C SER A 62 -8.41 9.35 -11.13
N ARG A 63 -7.61 9.59 -10.10
CA ARG A 63 -6.19 9.88 -10.21
C ARG A 63 -5.41 8.84 -9.41
N ASP A 64 -4.11 8.77 -9.69
CA ASP A 64 -3.19 8.00 -8.88
C ASP A 64 -3.28 8.41 -7.40
N VAL A 65 -3.14 7.42 -6.53
CA VAL A 65 -3.04 7.61 -5.09
C VAL A 65 -1.69 7.09 -4.63
N LEU A 66 -0.96 7.88 -3.86
CA LEU A 66 0.24 7.42 -3.21
C LEU A 66 -0.13 6.80 -1.86
N LEU A 67 0.25 5.55 -1.67
CA LEU A 67 0.13 4.82 -0.42
C LEU A 67 1.50 4.70 0.22
N LEU A 68 1.66 5.22 1.43
CA LEU A 68 2.82 4.95 2.29
C LEU A 68 2.43 3.89 3.31
N LEU A 69 2.94 2.67 3.16
CA LEU A 69 2.62 1.51 3.98
C LEU A 69 3.80 1.17 4.90
N PHE A 70 3.61 1.24 6.22
CA PHE A 70 4.65 0.88 7.18
C PHE A 70 4.68 -0.65 7.35
N LEU A 71 5.88 -1.23 7.24
CA LEU A 71 6.09 -2.67 7.28
C LEU A 71 6.58 -3.09 8.67
N GLU A 72 6.03 -4.19 9.17
CA GLU A 72 6.41 -4.76 10.47
C GLU A 72 7.31 -5.99 10.25
N PRO A 73 8.28 -6.26 11.15
CA PRO A 73 9.17 -7.41 11.03
C PRO A 73 8.42 -8.73 11.22
N GLU A 74 8.81 -9.76 10.46
CA GLU A 74 8.25 -11.10 10.61
C GLU A 74 8.89 -11.85 11.78
N ALA A 75 8.07 -12.52 12.59
CA ALA A 75 8.51 -13.20 13.82
C ALA A 75 9.65 -14.23 13.63
N ARG A 76 9.78 -14.82 12.43
CA ARG A 76 10.78 -15.86 12.13
C ARG A 76 11.96 -15.36 11.31
N CYS A 77 11.97 -14.09 10.92
CA CYS A 77 13.02 -13.51 10.08
C CYS A 77 13.20 -12.04 10.45
N SER A 78 14.27 -11.74 11.19
CA SER A 78 14.61 -10.38 11.63
C SER A 78 14.88 -9.38 10.50
N ARG A 79 15.02 -9.88 9.27
CA ARG A 79 15.28 -9.09 8.06
C ARG A 79 14.11 -9.06 7.07
N CYS A 80 13.02 -9.74 7.41
CA CYS A 80 11.83 -9.81 6.57
C CYS A 80 10.76 -8.91 7.16
N PHE A 81 10.21 -8.05 6.32
CA PHE A 81 9.20 -7.07 6.70
C PHE A 81 7.98 -7.27 5.81
N ARG A 82 6.79 -7.13 6.40
CA ARG A 82 5.54 -7.25 5.65
C ARG A 82 4.46 -6.34 6.20
N ALA A 83 3.56 -5.95 5.32
CA ALA A 83 2.25 -5.45 5.69
C ALA A 83 1.25 -5.73 4.57
N ALA A 84 -0.03 -5.66 4.92
CA ALA A 84 -1.12 -5.79 3.98
C ALA A 84 -2.09 -4.64 4.16
N VAL A 85 -2.72 -4.24 3.06
CA VAL A 85 -3.83 -3.28 3.05
C VAL A 85 -4.89 -3.76 2.06
N PRO A 86 -6.19 -3.68 2.39
CA PRO A 86 -7.24 -4.03 1.47
C PRO A 86 -7.29 -3.04 0.31
N VAL A 87 -7.43 -3.57 -0.90
CA VAL A 87 -7.60 -2.82 -2.13
C VAL A 87 -8.87 -3.24 -2.85
N HIS A 88 -9.48 -2.26 -3.49
CA HIS A 88 -10.74 -2.35 -4.22
C HIS A 88 -10.52 -1.92 -5.66
N ALA A 89 -11.11 -2.66 -6.60
CA ALA A 89 -11.10 -2.28 -8.01
C ALA A 89 -12.21 -1.28 -8.29
N ARG A 90 -11.94 -0.31 -9.15
CA ARG A 90 -12.95 0.59 -9.69
C ARG A 90 -13.59 0.00 -10.92
N TYR A 91 -14.81 0.45 -11.21
CA TYR A 91 -15.38 0.24 -12.53
C TYR A 91 -14.59 1.04 -13.57
N HIS A 92 -14.37 0.41 -14.71
CA HIS A 92 -13.62 0.98 -15.83
C HIS A 92 -14.58 1.51 -16.90
N ARG A 93 -14.03 2.27 -17.86
CA ARG A 93 -14.81 2.74 -19.00
C ARG A 93 -15.38 1.54 -19.76
N PRO A 94 -16.68 1.55 -20.14
CA PRO A 94 -17.22 0.54 -21.02
C PRO A 94 -16.42 0.48 -22.33
N ALA A 95 -16.01 -0.72 -22.72
CA ALA A 95 -15.24 -0.97 -23.93
C ALA A 95 -15.80 -2.20 -24.65
N GLU A 96 -15.68 -2.23 -25.98
CA GLU A 96 -15.96 -3.43 -26.76
C GLU A 96 -14.87 -4.49 -26.48
N GLY A 97 -15.25 -5.74 -26.17
CA GLY A 97 -14.29 -6.81 -25.90
C GLY A 97 -14.67 -7.74 -24.75
N THR A 98 -13.64 -8.25 -24.04
CA THR A 98 -13.72 -9.41 -23.13
C THR A 98 -14.42 -9.14 -21.78
N GLY A 99 -14.80 -7.89 -21.48
CA GLY A 99 -15.41 -7.52 -20.20
C GLY A 99 -14.42 -7.46 -19.03
N GLU A 100 -13.12 -7.56 -19.31
CA GLU A 100 -12.03 -7.49 -18.31
C GLU A 100 -11.19 -6.23 -18.51
N ALA A 101 -10.68 -5.68 -17.42
CA ALA A 101 -9.74 -4.57 -17.43
C ALA A 101 -8.45 -4.96 -16.71
N LEU A 102 -7.31 -4.57 -17.28
CA LEU A 102 -5.99 -4.80 -16.69
C LEU A 102 -5.56 -3.56 -15.92
N VAL A 103 -5.20 -3.76 -14.65
CA VAL A 103 -4.60 -2.73 -13.80
C VAL A 103 -3.18 -3.15 -13.48
N VAL A 104 -2.21 -2.38 -13.96
CA VAL A 104 -0.79 -2.65 -13.74
C VAL A 104 -0.35 -1.94 -12.45
N LEU A 105 0.15 -2.72 -11.49
CA LEU A 105 0.78 -2.18 -10.28
C LEU A 105 2.30 -2.17 -10.46
N GLU A 106 2.89 -1.01 -10.27
CA GLU A 106 4.34 -0.88 -10.26
C GLU A 106 4.94 -1.47 -8.99
N SER A 107 6.23 -1.78 -9.05
CA SER A 107 6.96 -2.24 -7.86
C SER A 107 7.04 -1.11 -6.83
N PRO A 108 6.87 -1.40 -5.53
CA PRO A 108 6.95 -0.38 -4.50
C PRO A 108 8.37 0.16 -4.35
N GLU A 109 8.48 1.44 -4.01
CA GLU A 109 9.72 2.04 -3.53
C GLU A 109 9.87 1.71 -2.04
N VAL A 110 11.02 1.18 -1.64
CA VAL A 110 11.30 0.85 -0.23
C VAL A 110 12.02 2.02 0.42
N LEU A 111 11.44 2.51 1.52
CA LEU A 111 12.00 3.58 2.34
C LEU A 111 12.52 3.00 3.65
N LEU A 112 13.71 3.44 4.04
CA LEU A 112 14.41 3.03 5.26
C LEU A 112 14.69 4.26 6.12
N CYS A 113 14.26 4.22 7.38
CA CYS A 113 14.58 5.22 8.37
C CYS A 113 15.37 4.58 9.50
N CYS A 114 16.70 4.71 9.42
CA CYS A 114 17.65 4.19 10.40
C CYS A 114 18.08 5.32 11.33
N CYS A 115 17.19 5.74 12.24
CA CYS A 115 17.57 6.70 13.27
C CYS A 115 18.59 6.04 14.20
N HIS A 116 19.82 6.55 14.24
CA HIS A 116 20.75 6.17 15.29
C HIS A 116 20.21 6.72 16.61
N SER A 117 19.76 5.83 17.48
CA SER A 117 19.50 6.16 18.87
C SER A 117 20.84 6.39 19.57
N GLU A 118 21.43 7.57 19.45
CA GLU A 118 22.35 8.06 20.47
C GLU A 118 21.51 8.52 21.66
N ILE A 119 21.35 7.64 22.65
CA ILE A 119 20.98 8.00 24.03
C ILE A 119 21.87 7.20 24.96
#